data_AF-A0A0W0VUR0-F1
#
_entry.id   AF-A0A0W0VUR0-F1
#
_cell.length_a   1.000
_cell.length_b   1.000
_cell.length_c   1.000
_cell.angle_alpha   90.00
_cell.angle_beta   90.00
_cell.angle_gamma   90.00
#
_symmetry.space_group_name_H-M   'P 1'
#
loop_
_entity.id
_entity.type
_entity.pdbx_description
1 polymer ?
#
loop_
_entity_poly.entity_id
_entity_poly.type
_entity_poly.pdbx_seq_one_letter_code
_entity_poly.pdbx_strand_id
1 'polypeptide(L)'
;MLYLNTFYILSNPSAFMVTIKIDQSDEFFIAIAKQEGHSFVFAGIKQKGKIHLLARVGKVFKPQKGKCLIPKALCNAVFFQAQAQIEDEGIARPDGWESSISYAAHAISYQQYLQFVALLEEIETEDSFECYKPGEEGELEFTGKKVLASKSDEKNACATKIIARGQVLNLSNTCRHTAIDLIKYVCNDEQVTHDISRTFFCNLPLETFLVANDGKPFLLGDDDQAYCLVHPDPELPFYILPPPPTSFKNLPAFQRRVLNDLYRRMEEMLRIAPNSPDTQTKFELLKTLYNEKSGPCMVGFATFISDIANWHERHQKEINTLRETNLVDCFFTRKSTTQKMCEQWFSEEFKLSFSH
;
A
#
# COMPACT_ATOMS: atom_id res chain seq x y z
N MET A 1 -21.16 -24.13 5.14
CA MET A 1 -21.48 -24.45 3.74
C MET A 1 -20.74 -23.42 2.90
N LEU A 2 -19.46 -23.67 2.61
CA LEU A 2 -18.57 -22.72 1.92
C LEU A 2 -18.45 -23.18 0.47
N TYR A 3 -19.08 -22.43 -0.44
CA TYR A 3 -18.99 -22.66 -1.88
C TYR A 3 -17.59 -22.23 -2.36
N LEU A 4 -16.74 -23.20 -2.69
CA LEU A 4 -15.59 -22.99 -3.57
C LEU A 4 -16.10 -23.12 -5.00
N ASN A 5 -16.62 -22.02 -5.55
CA ASN A 5 -16.85 -21.93 -6.97
C ASN A 5 -15.54 -21.54 -7.65
N THR A 6 -14.87 -22.54 -8.23
CA THR A 6 -13.85 -22.32 -9.26
C THR A 6 -14.60 -21.97 -10.55
N PHE A 7 -14.86 -20.68 -10.77
CA PHE A 7 -15.37 -20.20 -12.04
C PHE A 7 -14.21 -20.13 -13.04
N TYR A 8 -14.26 -20.99 -14.05
CA TYR A 8 -13.56 -20.74 -15.30
C TYR A 8 -14.39 -19.71 -16.07
N ILE A 9 -13.91 -18.48 -16.16
CA ILE A 9 -14.50 -17.47 -17.05
C ILE A 9 -14.02 -17.78 -18.47
N LEU A 10 -14.90 -18.37 -19.27
CA LEU A 10 -14.72 -18.43 -20.72
C LEU A 10 -14.99 -17.02 -21.27
N SER A 11 -13.97 -16.50 -21.94
CA SER A 11 -13.89 -15.15 -22.50
C SER A 11 -14.84 -14.96 -23.68
N ASN A 12 -15.79 -14.03 -23.54
CA ASN A 12 -16.54 -13.44 -24.64
C ASN A 12 -16.37 -11.91 -24.59
N PRO A 13 -15.60 -11.27 -25.50
CA PRO A 13 -15.11 -9.91 -25.34
C PRO A 13 -15.99 -8.90 -26.07
N SER A 14 -17.17 -8.60 -25.55
CA SER A 14 -17.72 -7.24 -25.69
C SER A 14 -17.24 -6.44 -24.48
N ALA A 15 -15.92 -6.23 -24.44
CA ALA A 15 -15.17 -5.81 -23.27
C ALA A 15 -15.62 -4.41 -22.81
N PHE A 16 -16.08 -4.34 -21.57
CA PHE A 16 -16.16 -3.11 -20.81
C PHE A 16 -14.73 -2.58 -20.65
N MET A 17 -14.25 -1.79 -21.62
CA MET A 17 -12.97 -1.10 -21.51
C MET A 17 -13.15 0.03 -20.50
N VAL A 18 -12.64 -0.18 -19.30
CA VAL A 18 -12.52 0.87 -18.29
C VAL A 18 -11.16 1.52 -18.43
N THR A 19 -11.17 2.81 -18.74
CA THR A 19 -9.98 3.64 -18.82
C THR A 19 -9.92 4.59 -17.63
N ILE A 20 -8.75 4.73 -17.00
CA ILE A 20 -8.47 5.74 -15.98
C ILE A 20 -7.49 6.74 -16.57
N LYS A 21 -7.83 8.03 -16.51
CA LYS A 21 -6.91 9.11 -16.89
C LYS A 21 -5.99 9.46 -15.73
N ILE A 22 -4.69 9.45 -15.98
CA ILE A 22 -3.66 9.77 -14.99
C ILE A 22 -3.34 11.27 -15.07
N ASP A 23 -3.35 11.92 -13.91
CA ASP A 23 -2.88 13.29 -13.71
C ASP A 23 -1.56 13.29 -12.90
N GLN A 24 -0.77 14.35 -13.02
CA GLN A 24 0.47 14.51 -12.24
C GLN A 24 0.23 14.61 -10.73
N SER A 25 -0.98 15.04 -10.33
CA SER A 25 -1.40 15.15 -8.94
C SER A 25 -1.90 13.84 -8.34
N ASP A 26 -2.06 12.79 -9.15
CA ASP A 26 -2.55 11.50 -8.65
C ASP A 26 -1.47 10.77 -7.84
N GLU A 27 -1.88 10.19 -6.72
CA GLU A 27 -0.98 9.44 -5.84
C GLU A 27 -1.12 7.94 -6.09
N PHE A 28 -0.11 7.32 -6.69
CA PHE A 28 -0.02 5.86 -6.82
C PHE A 28 0.42 5.24 -5.50
N PHE A 29 -0.09 4.05 -5.21
CA PHE A 29 0.30 3.30 -4.02
C PHE A 29 0.33 1.80 -4.27
N ILE A 30 1.06 1.11 -3.40
CA ILE A 30 1.01 -0.34 -3.26
C ILE A 30 0.74 -0.69 -1.80
N ALA A 31 -0.16 -1.64 -1.59
CA ALA A 31 -0.58 -2.07 -0.28
C ALA A 31 -0.42 -3.56 -0.12
N ILE A 32 0.07 -3.97 1.05
CA ILE A 32 -0.14 -5.32 1.54
C ILE A 32 -1.44 -5.34 2.34
N ALA A 33 -2.25 -6.35 2.14
CA ALA A 33 -3.49 -6.54 2.87
C ALA A 33 -3.63 -7.97 3.38
N LYS A 34 -4.47 -8.13 4.40
CA LYS A 34 -4.86 -9.42 4.94
C LYS A 34 -6.36 -9.46 5.14
N GLN A 35 -6.97 -10.47 4.53
CA GLN A 35 -8.35 -10.86 4.72
C GLN A 35 -8.33 -12.25 5.34
N GLU A 36 -8.92 -12.40 6.53
CA GLU A 36 -8.91 -13.67 7.27
C GLU A 36 -7.50 -14.30 7.35
N GLY A 37 -7.33 -15.51 6.83
CA GLY A 37 -6.08 -16.26 6.73
C GLY A 37 -5.39 -16.12 5.37
N HIS A 38 -5.47 -14.96 4.71
CA HIS A 38 -4.80 -14.77 3.43
C HIS A 38 -4.19 -13.39 3.35
N SER A 39 -2.99 -13.28 2.80
CA SER A 39 -2.30 -12.01 2.58
C SER A 39 -2.04 -11.84 1.10
N PHE A 40 -2.35 -10.65 0.61
CA PHE A 40 -2.29 -10.30 -0.80
C PHE A 40 -1.75 -8.89 -0.96
N VAL A 41 -1.40 -8.53 -2.19
CA VAL A 41 -0.95 -7.20 -2.56
C VAL A 41 -1.97 -6.60 -3.50
N PHE A 42 -2.30 -5.33 -3.30
CA PHE A 42 -2.99 -4.55 -4.33
C PHE A 42 -2.26 -3.24 -4.59
N ALA A 43 -2.23 -2.86 -5.86
CA ALA A 43 -1.79 -1.55 -6.29
C ALA A 43 -3.02 -0.71 -6.63
N GLY A 44 -2.91 0.60 -6.44
CA GLY A 44 -4.00 1.52 -6.71
C GLY A 44 -3.53 2.94 -6.96
N ILE A 45 -4.50 3.80 -7.24
CA ILE A 45 -4.32 5.24 -7.45
C ILE A 45 -5.32 6.00 -6.60
N LYS A 46 -4.88 7.07 -5.94
CA LYS A 46 -5.73 8.04 -5.25
C LYS A 46 -5.92 9.24 -6.17
N GLN A 47 -7.13 9.39 -6.70
CA GLN A 47 -7.51 10.47 -7.61
C GLN A 47 -8.66 11.27 -7.01
N LYS A 48 -8.44 12.58 -6.81
CA LYS A 48 -9.44 13.51 -6.23
C LYS A 48 -10.04 12.99 -4.90
N GLY A 49 -9.20 12.38 -4.07
CA GLY A 49 -9.59 11.83 -2.77
C GLY A 49 -10.23 10.44 -2.81
N LYS A 50 -10.50 9.87 -4.00
CA LYS A 50 -11.03 8.51 -4.17
C LYS A 50 -9.91 7.52 -4.48
N ILE A 51 -10.05 6.29 -4.00
CA ILE A 51 -9.10 5.21 -4.25
C ILE A 51 -9.65 4.29 -5.33
N HIS A 52 -8.86 4.02 -6.36
CA HIS A 52 -9.17 3.05 -7.40
C HIS A 52 -8.12 1.94 -7.37
N LEU A 53 -8.57 0.68 -7.27
CA LEU A 53 -7.68 -0.48 -7.39
C LEU A 53 -7.28 -0.67 -8.85
N LEU A 54 -5.99 -0.85 -9.06
CA LEU A 54 -5.40 -1.04 -10.38
C LEU A 54 -5.02 -2.50 -10.64
N ALA A 55 -4.63 -3.22 -9.59
CA ALA A 55 -4.25 -4.63 -9.66
C ALA A 55 -4.37 -5.25 -8.27
N ARG A 56 -4.70 -6.55 -8.19
CA ARG A 56 -4.74 -7.28 -6.92
C ARG A 56 -4.26 -8.71 -7.14
N VAL A 57 -3.21 -9.10 -6.43
CA VAL A 57 -2.56 -10.41 -6.60
C VAL A 57 -2.26 -11.05 -5.26
N GLY A 58 -2.31 -12.37 -5.22
CA GLY A 58 -1.98 -13.13 -4.03
C GLY A 58 -1.38 -14.47 -4.36
N LYS A 59 -0.71 -15.04 -3.37
CA LYS A 59 -0.14 -16.38 -3.49
C LYS A 59 -1.12 -17.40 -2.96
N VAL A 60 -1.53 -18.32 -3.81
CA VAL A 60 -2.48 -19.37 -3.45
C VAL A 60 -1.88 -20.76 -3.61
N PHE A 61 -2.49 -21.72 -2.93
CA PHE A 61 -2.11 -23.13 -3.05
C PHE A 61 -2.59 -23.69 -4.39
N LYS A 62 -1.71 -24.39 -5.12
CA LYS A 62 -2.07 -25.08 -6.36
C LYS A 62 -2.40 -26.55 -6.04
N PRO A 63 -3.68 -26.97 -6.00
CA PRO A 63 -4.03 -28.34 -5.72
C PRO A 63 -3.50 -29.26 -6.84
N GLN A 64 -2.78 -30.33 -6.46
CA GLN A 64 -2.43 -31.37 -7.41
C GLN A 64 -3.70 -32.11 -7.86
N LYS A 65 -3.89 -32.24 -9.17
CA LYS A 65 -5.03 -32.96 -9.78
C LYS A 65 -5.15 -34.36 -9.14
N GLY A 66 -6.29 -34.65 -8.50
CA GLY A 66 -6.64 -35.98 -7.99
C GLY A 66 -6.63 -36.18 -6.47
N LYS A 67 -6.44 -35.16 -5.63
CA LYS A 67 -6.58 -35.29 -4.16
C LYS A 67 -7.47 -34.21 -3.54
N CYS A 68 -8.62 -34.66 -3.01
CA CYS A 68 -9.55 -33.86 -2.21
C CYS A 68 -9.05 -33.73 -0.76
N LEU A 69 -9.22 -32.55 -0.14
CA LEU A 69 -9.63 -32.28 1.26
C LEU A 69 -8.98 -31.00 1.83
N ILE A 70 -9.73 -29.90 1.72
CA ILE A 70 -9.36 -28.51 2.05
C ILE A 70 -9.04 -28.23 3.53
N PRO A 71 -9.61 -28.92 4.57
CA PRO A 71 -9.26 -28.57 5.95
C PRO A 71 -7.90 -29.12 6.41
N LYS A 72 -7.44 -30.25 5.84
CA LYS A 72 -6.10 -30.81 6.12
C LYS A 72 -5.00 -30.13 5.29
N ALA A 73 -5.37 -29.47 4.20
CA ALA A 73 -4.42 -28.83 3.28
C ALA A 73 -3.76 -27.58 3.87
N LEU A 74 -4.46 -26.76 4.67
CA LEU A 74 -3.84 -25.59 5.30
C LEU A 74 -2.80 -26.00 6.35
N CYS A 75 -3.13 -26.96 7.24
CA CYS A 75 -2.18 -27.48 8.22
C CYS A 75 -1.02 -28.24 7.54
N ASN A 76 -1.29 -29.04 6.51
CA ASN A 76 -0.22 -29.76 5.79
C ASN A 76 0.64 -28.84 4.91
N ALA A 77 0.12 -27.77 4.32
CA ALA A 77 0.90 -26.82 3.53
C ALA A 77 1.77 -25.90 4.41
N VAL A 78 1.36 -25.70 5.67
CA VAL A 78 2.21 -25.04 6.66
C VAL A 78 3.43 -25.92 6.98
N PHE A 79 3.25 -27.23 7.19
CA PHE A 79 4.36 -28.14 7.56
C PHE A 79 5.13 -28.81 6.41
N PHE A 80 4.55 -28.91 5.21
CA PHE A 80 5.17 -29.55 4.03
C PHE A 80 5.20 -28.59 2.84
N GLN A 81 6.31 -28.63 2.09
CA GLN A 81 6.55 -27.80 0.90
C GLN A 81 5.47 -28.05 -0.17
N ALA A 82 4.44 -27.21 -0.17
CA ALA A 82 3.32 -27.28 -1.08
C ALA A 82 3.61 -26.51 -2.37
N GLN A 83 3.04 -26.97 -3.50
CA GLN A 83 3.04 -26.16 -4.73
C GLN A 83 2.09 -24.98 -4.55
N ALA A 84 2.52 -23.82 -5.01
CA ALA A 84 1.77 -22.58 -4.98
C ALA A 84 1.96 -21.85 -6.30
N GLN A 85 1.19 -20.79 -6.51
CA GLN A 85 1.41 -19.83 -7.56
C GLN A 85 0.90 -18.46 -7.11
N ILE A 86 1.41 -17.41 -7.75
CA ILE A 86 0.85 -16.07 -7.62
C ILE A 86 -0.27 -15.99 -8.67
N GLU A 87 -1.46 -15.64 -8.22
CA GLU A 87 -2.66 -15.50 -9.06
C GLU A 87 -3.22 -14.10 -8.96
N ASP A 88 -3.95 -13.73 -10.00
CA ASP A 88 -4.84 -12.58 -9.98
C ASP A 88 -6.03 -12.86 -9.06
N GLU A 89 -6.31 -11.95 -8.13
CA GLU A 89 -7.49 -12.06 -7.26
C GLU A 89 -8.68 -11.25 -7.78
N GLY A 90 -8.51 -10.55 -8.90
CA GLY A 90 -9.51 -9.70 -9.53
C GLY A 90 -9.83 -8.45 -8.72
N ILE A 91 -10.20 -7.40 -9.44
CA ILE A 91 -10.61 -6.11 -8.86
C ILE A 91 -12.10 -5.84 -9.01
N ALA A 92 -12.88 -6.81 -9.49
CA ALA A 92 -14.34 -6.71 -9.61
C ALA A 92 -15.01 -7.71 -8.66
N ARG A 93 -16.13 -7.31 -8.05
CA ARG A 93 -16.97 -8.17 -7.21
C ARG A 93 -18.45 -7.88 -7.48
N PRO A 94 -19.36 -8.80 -7.11
CA PRO A 94 -20.78 -8.52 -7.16
C PRO A 94 -21.14 -7.22 -6.45
N ASP A 95 -22.10 -6.49 -7.01
CA ASP A 95 -22.61 -5.26 -6.41
C ASP A 95 -23.12 -5.50 -4.98
N GLY A 96 -22.75 -4.62 -4.06
CA GLY A 96 -23.02 -4.75 -2.62
C GLY A 96 -22.09 -5.70 -1.87
N TRP A 97 -21.04 -6.25 -2.51
CA TRP A 97 -20.04 -7.04 -1.81
C TRP A 97 -19.20 -6.18 -0.85
N GLU A 98 -18.88 -6.74 0.31
CA GLU A 98 -18.05 -6.11 1.33
C GLU A 98 -17.15 -7.16 2.00
N SER A 99 -15.92 -6.77 2.34
CA SER A 99 -15.05 -7.56 3.21
C SER A 99 -14.12 -6.69 4.05
N SER A 100 -14.05 -6.97 5.34
CA SER A 100 -13.05 -6.38 6.23
C SER A 100 -11.64 -6.87 5.85
N ILE A 101 -10.68 -5.94 5.87
CA ILE A 101 -9.25 -6.22 5.70
C ILE A 101 -8.44 -5.47 6.75
N SER A 102 -7.29 -6.02 7.10
CA SER A 102 -6.19 -5.22 7.66
C SER A 102 -5.18 -4.90 6.56
N TYR A 103 -4.53 -3.74 6.59
CA TYR A 103 -3.62 -3.29 5.52
C TYR A 103 -2.44 -2.43 6.01
N ALA A 104 -1.45 -2.28 5.14
CA ALA A 104 -0.42 -1.24 5.19
C ALA A 104 -0.12 -0.81 3.75
N ALA A 105 -0.17 0.49 3.47
CA ALA A 105 -0.02 1.05 2.13
C ALA A 105 1.10 2.08 2.06
N HIS A 106 1.84 2.05 0.95
CA HIS A 106 2.98 2.90 0.68
C HIS A 106 2.83 3.57 -0.67
N ALA A 107 3.17 4.86 -0.74
CA ALA A 107 3.19 5.61 -1.98
C ALA A 107 4.30 5.07 -2.88
N ILE A 108 3.99 4.97 -4.17
CA ILE A 108 4.92 4.58 -5.22
C ILE A 108 4.79 5.57 -6.38
N SER A 109 5.78 5.61 -7.27
CA SER A 109 5.66 6.35 -8.52
C SER A 109 4.90 5.55 -9.57
N TYR A 110 4.45 6.24 -10.62
CA TYR A 110 3.91 5.59 -11.81
C TYR A 110 4.89 4.57 -12.39
N GLN A 111 6.19 4.89 -12.46
CA GLN A 111 7.21 3.96 -12.96
C GLN A 111 7.33 2.71 -12.10
N GLN A 112 7.23 2.84 -10.77
CA GLN A 112 7.22 1.69 -9.86
C GLN A 112 5.98 0.82 -10.07
N TYR A 113 4.83 1.43 -10.33
CA TYR A 113 3.63 0.68 -10.72
C TYR A 113 3.84 -0.08 -12.04
N LEU A 114 4.50 0.50 -13.05
CA LEU A 114 4.83 -0.21 -14.28
C LEU A 114 5.81 -1.37 -14.05
N GLN A 115 6.77 -1.21 -13.14
CA GLN A 115 7.66 -2.30 -12.72
C GLN A 115 6.89 -3.44 -12.06
N PHE A 116 5.86 -3.12 -11.27
CA PHE A 116 4.97 -4.12 -10.70
C PHE A 116 4.21 -4.89 -11.79
N VAL A 117 3.61 -4.19 -12.75
CA VAL A 117 2.91 -4.82 -13.90
C VAL A 117 3.85 -5.72 -14.70
N ALA A 118 5.06 -5.25 -15.01
CA ALA A 118 6.05 -6.05 -15.76
C ALA A 118 6.42 -7.34 -15.01
N LEU A 119 6.57 -7.29 -13.68
CA LEU A 119 6.80 -8.47 -12.86
C LEU A 119 5.63 -9.46 -12.93
N LEU A 120 4.38 -8.98 -12.91
CA LEU A 120 3.20 -9.84 -13.05
C LEU A 120 3.19 -10.56 -14.41
N GLU A 121 3.54 -9.86 -15.50
CA GLU A 121 3.60 -10.44 -16.85
C GLU A 121 4.75 -11.46 -17.02
N GLU A 122 5.82 -11.34 -16.23
CA GLU A 122 6.89 -12.33 -16.11
C GLU A 122 6.47 -13.57 -15.32
N ILE A 123 5.64 -13.40 -14.28
CA ILE A 123 5.05 -14.50 -13.50
C ILE A 123 4.04 -15.28 -14.35
N GLU A 124 3.35 -14.60 -15.26
CA GLU A 124 2.25 -15.13 -16.07
C GLU A 124 2.68 -16.30 -16.98
N THR A 125 2.28 -17.51 -16.61
CA THR A 125 2.58 -18.74 -17.38
C THR A 125 1.44 -19.22 -18.28
N GLU A 126 0.18 -19.13 -17.83
CA GLU A 126 -1.00 -19.69 -18.52
C GLU A 126 -2.23 -18.76 -18.47
N ASP A 127 -2.53 -18.19 -17.30
CA ASP A 127 -3.65 -17.25 -17.09
C ASP A 127 -3.18 -15.81 -17.11
N SER A 128 -3.90 -14.92 -17.81
CA SER A 128 -3.57 -13.49 -17.84
C SER A 128 -3.95 -12.76 -16.56
N PHE A 129 -3.05 -11.94 -16.04
CA PHE A 129 -3.40 -10.98 -14.98
C PHE A 129 -4.26 -9.86 -15.57
N GLU A 130 -5.52 -9.79 -15.14
CA GLU A 130 -6.45 -8.72 -15.47
C GLU A 130 -6.20 -7.54 -14.56
N CYS A 131 -5.46 -6.57 -15.07
CA CYS A 131 -5.15 -5.35 -14.35
C CYS A 131 -5.15 -4.14 -15.28
N TYR A 132 -5.09 -2.96 -14.68
CA TYR A 132 -4.84 -1.76 -15.44
C TYR A 132 -3.41 -1.79 -16.00
N LYS A 133 -3.24 -1.40 -17.27
CA LYS A 133 -1.95 -1.34 -17.96
C LYS A 133 -1.87 -0.06 -18.79
N PRO A 134 -0.68 0.42 -19.17
CA PRO A 134 -0.55 1.61 -20.01
C PRO A 134 -1.32 1.47 -21.32
N GLY A 135 -2.23 2.41 -21.58
CA GLY A 135 -2.98 2.55 -22.82
C GLY A 135 -2.42 3.67 -23.70
N GLU A 136 -3.31 4.53 -24.20
CA GLU A 136 -2.92 5.78 -24.87
C GLU A 136 -2.21 6.76 -23.90
N GLU A 137 -1.59 7.81 -24.43
CA GLU A 137 -0.79 8.76 -23.63
C GLU A 137 -1.58 9.32 -22.44
N GLY A 138 -1.12 9.00 -21.22
CA GLY A 138 -1.74 9.46 -19.97
C GLY A 138 -2.92 8.63 -19.50
N GLU A 139 -3.16 7.45 -20.07
CA GLU A 139 -4.28 6.58 -19.70
C GLU A 139 -3.82 5.19 -19.24
N LEU A 140 -4.59 4.62 -18.32
CA LEU A 140 -4.53 3.22 -17.95
C LEU A 140 -5.78 2.50 -18.43
N GLU A 141 -5.62 1.37 -19.08
CA GLU A 141 -6.69 0.53 -19.60
C GLU A 141 -6.74 -0.80 -18.83
N PHE A 142 -7.92 -1.19 -18.37
CA PHE A 142 -8.11 -2.51 -17.75
C PHE A 142 -8.06 -3.61 -18.82
N THR A 143 -7.06 -4.48 -18.75
CA THR A 143 -6.85 -5.53 -19.75
C THR A 143 -6.05 -6.72 -19.21
N GLY A 144 -6.41 -7.93 -19.64
CA GLY A 144 -5.59 -9.13 -19.45
C GLY A 144 -4.45 -9.25 -20.47
N LYS A 145 -4.47 -8.48 -21.57
CA LYS A 145 -3.47 -8.63 -22.63
C LYS A 145 -2.09 -8.23 -22.09
N LYS A 146 -1.06 -9.05 -22.38
CA LYS A 146 0.32 -8.64 -22.11
C LYS A 146 0.62 -7.37 -22.88
N VAL A 147 0.98 -6.31 -22.18
CA VAL A 147 1.61 -5.15 -22.79
C VAL A 147 3.09 -5.49 -22.78
N LEU A 148 3.83 -5.24 -23.86
CA LEU A 148 5.29 -5.37 -23.81
C LEU A 148 5.82 -4.18 -22.98
N ALA A 149 5.51 -4.15 -21.68
CA ALA A 149 6.10 -3.23 -20.74
C ALA A 149 7.62 -3.42 -20.88
N SER A 150 8.30 -2.32 -21.21
CA SER A 150 9.70 -2.26 -21.61
C SER A 150 10.51 -3.36 -20.95
N LYS A 151 10.89 -4.40 -21.72
CA LYS A 151 11.75 -5.46 -21.21
C LYS A 151 12.99 -4.78 -20.64
N SER A 152 13.14 -4.78 -19.32
CA SER A 152 14.45 -4.42 -18.77
C SER A 152 15.39 -5.52 -19.26
N ASP A 153 16.33 -5.16 -20.12
CA ASP A 153 17.21 -6.11 -20.81
C ASP A 153 18.08 -6.98 -19.87
N GLU A 154 18.02 -6.73 -18.55
CA GLU A 154 18.51 -7.62 -17.51
C GLU A 154 17.35 -8.21 -16.70
N LYS A 155 17.23 -9.55 -16.70
CA LYS A 155 16.44 -10.26 -15.70
C LYS A 155 16.93 -9.87 -14.32
N ASN A 156 16.17 -9.02 -13.63
CA ASN A 156 16.47 -8.60 -12.29
C ASN A 156 16.54 -9.85 -11.39
N ALA A 157 17.71 -10.13 -10.80
CA ALA A 157 17.91 -11.29 -9.93
C ALA A 157 16.91 -11.33 -8.76
N CYS A 158 16.38 -10.17 -8.34
CA CYS A 158 15.32 -10.06 -7.35
C CYS A 158 13.99 -10.61 -7.88
N ALA A 159 13.58 -10.23 -9.09
CA ALA A 159 12.35 -10.73 -9.74
C ALA A 159 12.38 -12.26 -9.87
N THR A 160 13.50 -12.83 -10.32
CA THR A 160 13.67 -14.29 -10.44
C THR A 160 13.51 -14.99 -9.08
N LYS A 161 14.03 -14.41 -7.99
CA LYS A 161 13.85 -14.96 -6.63
C LYS A 161 12.39 -14.92 -6.19
N ILE A 162 11.68 -13.83 -6.48
CA ILE A 162 10.26 -13.67 -6.14
C ILE A 162 9.42 -14.70 -6.89
N ILE A 163 9.63 -14.85 -8.20
CA ILE A 163 8.94 -15.84 -9.04
C ILE A 163 9.16 -17.26 -8.48
N ALA A 164 10.42 -17.64 -8.22
CA ALA A 164 10.74 -18.96 -7.68
C ALA A 164 10.12 -19.18 -6.28
N ARG A 165 10.13 -18.17 -5.41
CA ARG A 165 9.49 -18.25 -4.08
C ARG A 165 7.97 -18.27 -4.18
N GLY A 166 7.37 -17.63 -5.18
CA GLY A 166 5.93 -17.63 -5.43
C GLY A 166 5.38 -19.03 -5.73
N GLN A 167 6.20 -19.92 -6.28
CA GLN A 167 5.81 -21.26 -6.69
C GLN A 167 5.72 -22.31 -5.56
N VAL A 168 6.12 -21.94 -4.34
CA VAL A 168 6.29 -22.88 -3.23
C VAL A 168 5.72 -22.29 -1.94
N LEU A 169 4.93 -23.03 -1.16
CA LEU A 169 4.40 -22.59 0.13
C LEU A 169 4.89 -23.49 1.28
N ASN A 170 5.34 -22.85 2.36
CA ASN A 170 5.75 -23.49 3.63
C ASN A 170 5.79 -22.44 4.77
N LEU A 171 6.08 -22.85 6.00
CA LEU A 171 6.18 -21.98 7.19
C LEU A 171 7.08 -20.74 7.03
N SER A 172 8.15 -20.82 6.23
CA SER A 172 9.08 -19.70 5.97
C SER A 172 8.83 -19.00 4.63
N ASN A 173 7.75 -19.37 3.93
CA ASN A 173 7.40 -18.86 2.61
C ASN A 173 5.87 -18.88 2.38
N THR A 174 5.13 -18.21 3.26
CA THR A 174 3.68 -18.05 3.16
C THR A 174 3.30 -16.94 2.16
N CYS A 175 1.99 -16.74 1.92
CA CYS A 175 1.50 -15.60 1.14
C CYS A 175 1.93 -14.24 1.71
N ARG A 176 2.02 -14.11 3.04
CA ARG A 176 2.58 -12.93 3.73
C ARG A 176 4.02 -12.63 3.30
N HIS A 177 4.86 -13.66 3.19
CA HIS A 177 6.26 -13.49 2.80
C HIS A 177 6.38 -13.02 1.36
N THR A 178 5.64 -13.65 0.44
CA THR A 178 5.63 -13.25 -0.96
C THR A 178 5.07 -11.84 -1.15
N ALA A 179 4.02 -11.47 -0.40
CA ALA A 179 3.50 -10.11 -0.42
C ALA A 179 4.54 -9.09 0.05
N ILE A 180 5.27 -9.34 1.14
CA ILE A 180 6.37 -8.50 1.60
C ILE A 180 7.48 -8.39 0.53
N ASP A 181 7.86 -9.52 -0.07
CA ASP A 181 8.89 -9.55 -1.12
C ASP A 181 8.47 -8.71 -2.34
N LEU A 182 7.18 -8.72 -2.71
CA LEU A 182 6.62 -7.87 -3.77
C LEU A 182 6.66 -6.37 -3.42
N ILE A 183 6.22 -5.98 -2.21
CA ILE A 183 6.27 -4.57 -1.77
C ILE A 183 7.72 -4.05 -1.81
N LYS A 184 8.67 -4.82 -1.28
CA LYS A 184 10.09 -4.45 -1.27
C LYS A 184 10.67 -4.29 -2.66
N TYR A 185 10.30 -5.18 -3.58
CA TYR A 185 10.72 -5.11 -4.98
C TYR A 185 10.24 -3.82 -5.64
N VAL A 186 8.94 -3.52 -5.53
CA VAL A 186 8.34 -2.33 -6.17
C VAL A 186 8.87 -1.05 -5.55
N CYS A 187 8.95 -0.98 -4.23
CA CYS A 187 9.45 0.20 -3.52
C CYS A 187 10.97 0.38 -3.64
N ASN A 188 11.70 -0.66 -4.05
CA ASN A 188 13.17 -0.70 -4.08
C ASN A 188 13.81 -0.30 -2.73
N ASP A 189 13.17 -0.71 -1.63
CA ASP A 189 13.62 -0.41 -0.27
C ASP A 189 13.31 -1.58 0.67
N GLU A 190 14.33 -2.10 1.35
CA GLU A 190 14.22 -3.22 2.28
C GLU A 190 13.54 -2.85 3.61
N GLN A 191 13.50 -1.56 3.96
CA GLN A 191 12.92 -1.05 5.21
C GLN A 191 11.46 -0.61 5.08
N VAL A 192 10.91 -0.59 3.86
CA VAL A 192 9.51 -0.18 3.65
C VAL A 192 8.52 -1.04 4.43
N THR A 193 8.85 -2.31 4.68
CA THR A 193 8.02 -3.24 5.45
C THR A 193 8.57 -3.56 6.84
N HIS A 194 9.37 -2.68 7.45
CA HIS A 194 10.06 -2.98 8.71
C HIS A 194 9.10 -3.18 9.90
N ASP A 195 7.92 -2.54 9.85
CA ASP A 195 6.88 -2.62 10.87
C ASP A 195 5.83 -3.69 10.57
N ILE A 196 5.92 -4.34 9.41
CA ILE A 196 5.03 -5.43 9.02
C ILE A 196 5.59 -6.76 9.54
N SER A 197 4.84 -7.39 10.42
CA SER A 197 5.15 -8.73 10.89
C SER A 197 5.15 -9.74 9.74
N ARG A 198 6.20 -10.56 9.66
CA ARG A 198 6.24 -11.74 8.78
C ARG A 198 5.35 -12.87 9.29
N THR A 199 4.97 -12.82 10.56
CA THR A 199 4.09 -13.81 11.19
C THR A 199 2.68 -13.65 10.64
N PHE A 200 2.23 -14.67 9.92
CA PHE A 200 0.94 -14.69 9.24
C PHE A 200 -0.28 -14.48 10.15
N PHE A 201 -0.18 -14.86 11.43
CA PHE A 201 -1.29 -14.75 12.40
C PHE A 201 -1.52 -13.34 12.93
N CYS A 202 -0.59 -12.41 12.71
CA CYS A 202 -0.75 -11.02 13.11
C CYS A 202 -1.53 -10.25 12.03
N ASN A 203 -2.50 -9.44 12.45
CA ASN A 203 -3.10 -8.44 11.57
C ASN A 203 -2.08 -7.36 11.20
N LEU A 204 -2.35 -6.68 10.09
CA LEU A 204 -1.65 -5.47 9.69
C LEU A 204 -2.09 -4.27 10.55
N PRO A 205 -1.31 -3.16 10.58
CA PRO A 205 -1.51 -2.09 11.56
C PRO A 205 -2.79 -1.26 11.36
N LEU A 206 -3.36 -1.26 10.16
CA LEU A 206 -4.59 -0.52 9.83
C LEU A 206 -5.70 -1.47 9.43
N GLU A 207 -6.95 -1.04 9.59
CA GLU A 207 -8.15 -1.78 9.20
C GLU A 207 -9.05 -0.91 8.32
N THR A 208 -9.74 -1.53 7.37
CA THR A 208 -10.76 -0.92 6.51
C THR A 208 -11.68 -2.00 5.95
N PHE A 209 -12.68 -1.62 5.17
CA PHE A 209 -13.47 -2.54 4.34
C PHE A 209 -13.11 -2.34 2.88
N LEU A 210 -13.04 -3.43 2.13
CA LEU A 210 -13.14 -3.39 0.68
C LEU A 210 -14.61 -3.56 0.32
N VAL A 211 -15.14 -2.65 -0.49
CA VAL A 211 -16.52 -2.64 -0.94
C VAL A 211 -16.58 -2.62 -2.47
N ALA A 212 -17.68 -3.12 -3.02
CA ALA A 212 -18.02 -3.03 -4.43
C ALA A 212 -19.46 -2.52 -4.54
N ASN A 213 -19.67 -1.27 -4.14
CA ASN A 213 -20.98 -0.62 -4.06
C ASN A 213 -20.97 0.79 -4.67
N ASP A 214 -19.88 1.18 -5.32
CA ASP A 214 -19.74 2.45 -6.00
C ASP A 214 -19.50 2.30 -7.51
N GLY A 215 -19.75 3.39 -8.24
CA GLY A 215 -19.58 3.45 -9.68
C GLY A 215 -20.77 2.93 -10.47
N LYS A 216 -20.55 2.71 -11.77
CA LYS A 216 -21.56 2.18 -12.69
C LYS A 216 -21.39 0.66 -12.73
N PRO A 217 -22.40 -0.12 -12.29
CA PRO A 217 -22.31 -1.56 -12.37
C PRO A 217 -22.18 -2.02 -13.83
N PHE A 218 -21.48 -3.12 -14.02
CA PHE A 218 -21.31 -3.78 -15.31
C PHE A 218 -21.59 -5.28 -15.19
N LEU A 219 -21.92 -5.92 -16.30
CA LEU A 219 -22.12 -7.37 -16.35
C LEU A 219 -20.79 -8.04 -16.71
N LEU A 220 -20.45 -9.11 -16.01
CA LEU A 220 -19.26 -9.91 -16.29
C LEU A 220 -19.70 -11.32 -16.69
N GLY A 221 -19.45 -11.70 -17.94
CA GLY A 221 -19.90 -12.98 -18.49
C GLY A 221 -21.39 -13.03 -18.81
N ASP A 222 -21.96 -14.24 -18.78
CA ASP A 222 -23.38 -14.50 -19.09
C ASP A 222 -24.28 -14.43 -17.84
N ASP A 223 -23.74 -14.06 -16.68
CA ASP A 223 -24.51 -13.98 -15.44
C ASP A 223 -25.31 -12.67 -15.38
N ASP A 224 -26.59 -12.75 -15.01
CA ASP A 224 -27.48 -11.59 -14.74
C ASP A 224 -27.06 -10.78 -13.48
N GLN A 225 -25.90 -11.08 -12.91
CA GLN A 225 -25.37 -10.41 -11.73
C GLN A 225 -24.57 -9.17 -12.12
N ALA A 226 -24.92 -8.03 -11.52
CA ALA A 226 -24.16 -6.80 -11.67
C ALA A 226 -22.89 -6.84 -10.81
N TYR A 227 -21.78 -6.37 -11.38
CA TYR A 227 -20.48 -6.26 -10.76
C TYR A 227 -20.06 -4.79 -10.66
N CYS A 228 -19.32 -4.47 -9.60
CA CYS A 228 -18.70 -3.18 -9.38
C CYS A 228 -17.19 -3.37 -9.15
N LEU A 229 -16.42 -2.31 -9.38
CA LEU A 229 -14.99 -2.32 -9.04
C LEU A 229 -14.84 -2.24 -7.52
N VAL A 230 -13.86 -2.97 -7.01
CA VAL A 230 -13.54 -2.99 -5.59
C VAL A 230 -12.73 -1.75 -5.24
N HIS A 231 -13.08 -1.10 -4.14
CA HIS A 231 -12.32 0.00 -3.54
C HIS A 231 -12.37 -0.07 -2.01
N PRO A 232 -11.44 0.57 -1.29
CA PRO A 232 -11.59 0.80 0.13
C PRO A 232 -12.83 1.65 0.41
N ASP A 233 -13.50 1.38 1.53
CA ASP A 233 -14.68 2.10 1.98
C ASP A 233 -14.39 3.61 2.10
N PRO A 234 -15.11 4.48 1.35
CA PRO A 234 -14.87 5.92 1.34
C PRO A 234 -15.29 6.61 2.65
N GLU A 235 -16.09 5.95 3.50
CA GLU A 235 -16.45 6.47 4.82
C GLU A 235 -15.32 6.29 5.84
N LEU A 236 -14.33 5.44 5.54
CA LEU A 236 -13.17 5.18 6.38
C LEU A 236 -11.89 5.78 5.79
N PRO A 237 -10.96 6.27 6.63
CA PRO A 237 -9.68 6.78 6.15
C PRO A 237 -8.82 5.67 5.54
N PHE A 238 -8.32 5.93 4.33
CA PHE A 238 -7.31 5.08 3.70
C PHE A 238 -5.94 5.78 3.69
N TYR A 239 -5.05 5.35 4.58
CA TYR A 239 -3.75 5.98 4.79
C TYR A 239 -2.67 5.37 3.90
N ILE A 240 -1.99 6.25 3.14
CA ILE A 240 -0.85 5.89 2.29
C ILE A 240 0.38 6.60 2.87
N LEU A 241 1.33 5.83 3.39
CA LEU A 241 2.60 6.36 3.89
C LEU A 241 3.50 6.77 2.71
N PRO A 242 4.26 7.88 2.81
CA PRO A 242 5.26 8.20 1.80
C PRO A 242 6.39 7.16 1.78
N PRO A 243 7.32 7.21 0.81
CA PRO A 243 8.53 6.38 0.89
C PRO A 243 9.30 6.65 2.19
N PRO A 244 9.90 5.64 2.84
CA PRO A 244 10.66 5.85 4.07
C PRO A 244 11.93 6.69 3.81
N PRO A 245 12.49 7.35 4.85
CA PRO A 245 13.69 8.19 4.71
C PRO A 245 14.92 7.47 4.14
N THR A 246 14.96 6.14 4.23
CA THR A 246 16.00 5.29 3.65
C THR A 246 15.98 5.25 2.13
N SER A 247 14.83 5.53 1.51
CA SER A 247 14.68 5.58 0.06
C SER A 247 15.42 6.78 -0.55
N PHE A 248 15.71 7.82 0.24
CA PHE A 248 16.41 9.02 -0.20
C PHE A 248 17.91 8.94 0.07
N LYS A 249 18.69 8.91 -1.03
CA LYS A 249 20.15 8.91 -1.00
C LYS A 249 20.67 10.32 -0.69
N ASN A 250 21.80 10.40 0.00
CA ASN A 250 22.57 11.65 0.22
C ASN A 250 21.86 12.77 1.00
N LEU A 251 20.90 12.45 1.88
CA LEU A 251 20.33 13.44 2.79
C LEU A 251 21.38 13.89 3.85
N PRO A 252 21.56 15.20 4.07
CA PRO A 252 22.21 15.74 5.28
C PRO A 252 21.70 15.10 6.56
N ALA A 253 22.59 14.89 7.53
CA ALA A 253 22.28 14.16 8.76
C ALA A 253 21.07 14.73 9.52
N PHE A 254 20.99 16.06 9.62
CA PHE A 254 19.87 16.71 10.30
C PHE A 254 18.53 16.54 9.53
N GLN A 255 18.54 16.76 8.22
CA GLN A 255 17.35 16.54 7.38
C GLN A 255 16.87 15.08 7.48
N ARG A 256 17.79 14.11 7.41
CA ARG A 256 17.46 12.69 7.58
C ARG A 256 16.79 12.42 8.93
N ARG A 257 17.28 13.03 10.00
CA ARG A 257 16.68 12.90 11.33
C ARG A 257 15.27 13.49 11.37
N VAL A 258 15.06 14.70 10.87
CA VAL A 258 13.72 15.32 10.82
C VAL A 258 12.75 14.43 10.05
N LEU A 259 13.17 13.90 8.89
CA LEU A 259 12.35 12.99 8.11
C LEU A 259 12.06 11.67 8.85
N ASN A 260 13.03 11.11 9.58
CA ASN A 260 12.80 9.94 10.44
C ASN A 260 11.77 10.23 11.53
N ASP A 261 11.88 11.38 12.19
CA ASP A 261 10.96 11.78 13.25
C ASP A 261 9.54 11.99 12.71
N LEU A 262 9.39 12.67 11.57
CA LEU A 262 8.12 12.85 10.86
C LEU A 262 7.49 11.51 10.45
N TYR A 263 8.29 10.64 9.82
CA TYR A 263 7.84 9.35 9.32
C TYR A 263 7.36 8.45 10.47
N ARG A 264 8.19 8.27 11.50
CA ARG A 264 7.82 7.51 12.70
C ARG A 264 6.55 8.08 13.34
N ARG A 265 6.41 9.42 13.35
CA ARG A 265 5.24 10.05 13.96
C ARG A 265 3.95 9.76 13.19
N MET A 266 4.01 9.70 11.86
CA MET A 266 2.90 9.26 11.02
C MET A 266 2.53 7.81 11.31
N GLU A 267 3.49 6.89 11.44
CA GLU A 267 3.18 5.49 11.79
C GLU A 267 2.55 5.35 13.18
N GLU A 268 3.14 5.98 14.19
CA GLU A 268 2.67 5.89 15.58
C GLU A 268 1.25 6.43 15.76
N MET A 269 0.87 7.48 15.03
CA MET A 269 -0.45 8.08 15.22
C MET A 269 -1.58 7.19 14.73
N LEU A 270 -1.32 6.43 13.68
CA LEU A 270 -2.26 5.50 13.09
C LEU A 270 -2.55 4.31 14.01
N ARG A 271 -1.65 3.99 14.95
CA ARG A 271 -1.84 2.93 15.94
C ARG A 271 -2.73 3.33 17.13
N ILE A 272 -3.02 4.63 17.29
CA ILE A 272 -3.76 5.15 18.46
C ILE A 272 -5.23 5.38 18.10
N ALA A 273 -5.49 6.28 17.15
CA ALA A 273 -6.85 6.69 16.81
C ALA A 273 -6.98 6.89 15.28
N PRO A 274 -6.84 5.83 14.46
CA PRO A 274 -6.79 5.94 13.00
C PRO A 274 -8.07 6.54 12.40
N ASN A 275 -9.22 6.38 13.04
CA ASN A 275 -10.49 6.87 12.50
C ASN A 275 -10.83 8.31 12.93
N SER A 276 -10.01 8.93 13.78
CA SER A 276 -10.26 10.30 14.25
C SER A 276 -9.98 11.34 13.14
N PRO A 277 -10.88 12.32 12.91
CA PRO A 277 -10.64 13.43 11.98
C PRO A 277 -9.36 14.22 12.30
N ASP A 278 -9.00 14.33 13.58
CA ASP A 278 -7.75 14.98 14.01
C ASP A 278 -6.51 14.17 13.61
N THR A 279 -6.61 12.85 13.59
CA THR A 279 -5.54 11.97 13.10
C THR A 279 -5.37 12.16 11.59
N GLN A 280 -6.46 12.15 10.83
CA GLN A 280 -6.45 12.37 9.38
C GLN A 280 -5.81 13.71 9.03
N THR A 281 -6.28 14.79 9.66
CA THR A 281 -5.78 16.16 9.42
C THR A 281 -4.28 16.25 9.72
N LYS A 282 -3.83 15.72 10.87
CA LYS A 282 -2.42 15.75 11.24
C LYS A 282 -1.56 14.85 10.37
N PHE A 283 -2.06 13.68 9.99
CA PHE A 283 -1.36 12.79 9.08
C PHE A 283 -1.07 13.48 7.76
N GLU A 284 -2.09 14.10 7.14
CA GLU A 284 -1.94 14.80 5.86
C GLU A 284 -1.01 16.02 5.97
N LEU A 285 -1.08 16.79 7.07
CA LEU A 285 -0.15 17.90 7.33
C LEU A 285 1.31 17.42 7.44
N LEU A 286 1.56 16.35 8.20
CA LEU A 286 2.91 15.80 8.34
C LEU A 286 3.41 15.16 7.05
N LYS A 287 2.54 14.49 6.30
CA LYS A 287 2.86 13.89 5.01
C LYS A 287 3.21 14.96 3.98
N THR A 288 2.48 16.08 3.97
CA THR A 288 2.77 17.22 3.11
C THR A 288 4.14 17.80 3.42
N LEU A 289 4.42 18.11 4.69
CA LEU A 289 5.74 18.60 5.11
C LEU A 289 6.85 17.60 4.77
N TYR A 290 6.61 16.31 5.01
CA TYR A 290 7.55 15.25 4.69
C TYR A 290 7.91 15.25 3.20
N ASN A 291 6.91 15.28 2.32
CA ASN A 291 7.10 15.28 0.87
C ASN A 291 7.80 16.54 0.37
N GLU A 292 7.48 17.71 0.93
CA GLU A 292 8.18 18.96 0.62
C GLU A 292 9.66 18.92 1.03
N LYS A 293 9.98 18.22 2.12
CA LYS A 293 11.32 18.19 2.72
C LYS A 293 12.12 16.92 2.40
N SER A 294 11.58 15.96 1.66
CA SER A 294 12.27 14.71 1.29
C SER A 294 13.11 14.82 0.02
N GLY A 295 12.90 15.88 -0.77
CA GLY A 295 13.66 16.16 -1.99
C GLY A 295 15.14 16.53 -1.74
N PRO A 296 15.97 16.56 -2.80
CA PRO A 296 17.35 17.02 -2.71
C PRO A 296 17.40 18.42 -2.09
N CYS A 297 18.05 18.55 -0.94
CA CYS A 297 18.15 19.82 -0.24
C CYS A 297 19.15 20.72 -0.98
N MET A 298 18.65 21.49 -1.94
CA MET A 298 19.42 22.57 -2.58
C MET A 298 19.49 23.82 -1.70
N VAL A 299 18.76 23.84 -0.59
CA VAL A 299 18.71 24.96 0.36
C VAL A 299 19.67 24.73 1.53
N GLY A 300 20.25 25.81 2.06
CA GLY A 300 21.13 25.76 3.22
C GLY A 300 20.40 25.38 4.51
N PHE A 301 21.15 24.94 5.52
CA PHE A 301 20.63 24.51 6.83
C PHE A 301 19.68 25.56 7.45
N ALA A 302 20.08 26.84 7.48
CA ALA A 302 19.26 27.91 8.07
C ALA A 302 17.90 28.08 7.37
N THR A 303 17.87 27.96 6.03
CA THR A 303 16.62 28.01 5.26
C THR A 303 15.73 26.81 5.58
N PHE A 304 16.31 25.61 5.66
CA PHE A 304 15.58 24.40 6.02
C PHE A 304 14.89 24.52 7.39
N ILE A 305 15.60 25.03 8.39
CA ILE A 305 15.03 25.25 9.73
C ILE A 305 13.94 26.33 9.71
N SER A 306 14.23 27.47 9.07
CA SER A 306 13.26 28.58 8.98
C SER A 306 11.96 28.11 8.32
N ASP A 307 12.03 27.29 7.27
CA ASP A 307 10.85 26.73 6.64
C ASP A 307 10.04 25.84 7.59
N ILE A 308 10.69 25.00 8.39
CA ILE A 308 10.03 24.13 9.37
C ILE A 308 9.41 24.97 10.48
N ALA A 309 10.09 26.01 10.96
CA ALA A 309 9.56 26.94 11.96
C ALA A 309 8.32 27.67 11.45
N ASN A 310 8.38 28.21 10.23
CA ASN A 310 7.25 28.88 9.58
C ASN A 310 6.07 27.93 9.34
N TRP A 311 6.35 26.67 8.98
CA TRP A 311 5.31 25.64 8.87
C TRP A 311 4.68 25.33 10.23
N HIS A 312 5.50 25.19 11.27
CA HIS A 312 5.05 24.89 12.63
C HIS A 312 4.15 26.00 13.19
N GLU A 313 4.51 27.27 12.99
CA GLU A 313 3.72 28.41 13.42
C GLU A 313 2.36 28.45 12.70
N ARG A 314 2.34 28.25 11.37
CA ARG A 314 1.10 28.25 10.57
C ARG A 314 0.13 27.14 10.96
N HIS A 315 0.63 25.98 11.38
CA HIS A 315 -0.17 24.79 11.71
C HIS A 315 -0.19 24.49 13.22
N GLN A 316 0.12 25.48 14.05
CA GLN A 316 0.27 25.30 15.48
C GLN A 316 -0.99 24.73 16.14
N LYS A 317 -2.17 25.17 15.68
CA LYS A 317 -3.46 24.72 16.21
C LYS A 317 -3.64 23.21 16.03
N GLU A 318 -3.48 22.73 14.79
CA GLU A 318 -3.65 21.33 14.41
C GLU A 318 -2.59 20.44 15.09
N ILE A 319 -1.34 20.92 15.16
CA ILE A 319 -0.25 20.22 15.83
C ILE A 319 -0.52 20.07 17.32
N ASN A 320 -1.07 21.09 17.98
CA ASN A 320 -1.32 21.09 19.42
C ASN A 320 -2.56 20.30 19.85
N THR A 321 -3.55 20.11 18.97
CA THR A 321 -4.75 19.34 19.29
C THR A 321 -4.39 17.95 19.84
N LEU A 322 -5.12 17.46 20.84
CA LEU A 322 -4.99 16.10 21.36
C LEU A 322 -5.96 15.19 20.60
N ARG A 323 -5.52 13.99 20.21
CA ARG A 323 -6.33 13.05 19.41
C ARG A 323 -7.25 12.18 20.28
N GLU A 324 -6.90 12.06 21.55
CA GLU A 324 -7.71 11.47 22.60
C GLU A 324 -7.67 12.41 23.80
N THR A 325 -8.83 12.93 24.18
CA THR A 325 -8.98 13.75 25.37
C THR A 325 -9.55 12.89 26.49
N ASN A 326 -8.79 12.71 27.56
CA ASN A 326 -9.25 12.06 28.78
C ASN A 326 -9.77 13.12 29.75
N LEU A 327 -10.59 12.70 30.74
CA LEU A 327 -11.12 13.61 31.77
C LEU A 327 -10.03 14.43 32.49
N VAL A 328 -8.79 13.92 32.55
CA VAL A 328 -7.64 14.61 33.15
C VAL A 328 -7.16 15.82 32.33
N ASP A 329 -7.48 15.90 31.04
CA ASP A 329 -7.15 17.05 30.18
C ASP A 329 -7.91 18.32 30.56
N CYS A 330 -9.00 18.19 31.30
CA CYS A 330 -9.72 19.33 31.86
C CYS A 330 -8.90 20.03 32.97
N PHE A 331 -7.91 19.36 33.55
CA PHE A 331 -7.12 19.85 34.69
C PHE A 331 -5.66 20.17 34.34
N PHE A 332 -5.12 19.63 33.25
CA PHE A 332 -3.74 19.87 32.82
C PHE A 332 -3.61 19.98 31.30
N THR A 333 -2.97 21.05 30.83
CA THR A 333 -2.70 21.25 29.39
C THR A 333 -1.57 20.33 28.94
N ARG A 334 -1.90 19.15 28.41
CA ARG A 334 -0.91 18.24 27.82
C ARG A 334 -0.50 18.74 26.43
N LYS A 335 0.82 18.85 26.19
CA LYS A 335 1.35 19.06 24.84
C LYS A 335 1.23 17.76 24.03
N SER A 336 0.81 17.88 22.78
CA SER A 336 0.80 16.74 21.86
C SER A 336 2.22 16.22 21.63
N THR A 337 2.38 14.92 21.31
CA THR A 337 3.70 14.37 20.98
C THR A 337 4.28 14.99 19.70
N THR A 338 3.43 15.43 18.77
CA THR A 338 3.86 16.12 17.54
C THR A 338 4.46 17.49 17.88
N GLN A 339 3.86 18.21 18.83
CA GLN A 339 4.41 19.47 19.34
C GLN A 339 5.77 19.25 20.01
N LYS A 340 5.88 18.23 20.87
CA LYS A 340 7.15 17.89 21.55
C LYS A 340 8.27 17.55 20.55
N MET A 341 7.94 16.85 19.47
CA MET A 341 8.89 16.54 18.39
C MET A 341 9.42 17.82 17.73
N CYS A 342 8.54 18.77 17.39
CA CYS A 342 8.96 20.05 16.79
C CYS A 342 9.85 20.87 17.75
N GLU A 343 9.48 20.94 19.03
CA GLU A 343 10.26 21.65 20.06
C GLU A 343 11.67 21.06 20.21
N GLN A 344 11.83 19.74 20.07
CA GLN A 344 13.14 19.09 20.12
C GLN A 344 14.05 19.58 18.99
N TRP A 345 13.54 19.69 17.76
CA TRP A 345 14.33 20.18 16.62
C TRP A 345 14.86 21.59 16.85
N PHE A 346 14.01 22.51 17.31
CA PHE A 346 14.39 23.92 17.53
C PHE A 346 15.32 24.09 18.74
N SER A 347 15.17 23.26 19.78
CA SER A 347 16.07 23.29 20.94
C SER A 347 17.52 22.91 20.61
N GLU A 348 17.71 22.14 19.54
CA GLU A 348 19.01 21.63 19.11
C GLU A 348 19.67 22.49 18.05
N GLU A 349 18.89 23.19 17.22
CA GLU A 349 19.38 24.30 16.41
C GLU A 349 20.21 25.25 17.28
N PHE A 350 19.66 25.62 18.44
CA PHE A 350 20.34 26.47 19.40
C PHE A 350 21.68 25.87 19.85
N LYS A 351 21.75 24.55 20.09
CA LYS A 351 23.01 23.90 20.51
C LYS A 351 24.05 23.87 19.39
N LEU A 352 23.62 23.67 18.14
CA LEU A 352 24.51 23.61 16.97
C LEU A 352 25.03 25.00 16.57
N SER A 353 24.25 26.07 16.78
CA SER A 353 24.69 27.44 16.52
C SER A 353 25.75 27.97 17.50
N PHE A 354 25.91 27.33 18.67
CA PHE A 354 26.92 27.70 19.69
C PHE A 354 28.13 26.77 19.74
N SER A 355 28.21 25.75 18.88
CA SER A 355 29.33 24.79 18.82
C SER A 355 30.25 24.97 17.61
N HIS A 356 30.01 26.02 16.82
CA HIS A 356 30.89 26.60 15.81
C HIS A 356 31.24 28.04 16.22
#